data_AF-A0A523HMC7-F1
#
_entry.id   AF-A0A523HMC7-F1
#
_cell.length_a   1.000
_cell.length_b   1.000
_cell.length_c   1.000
_cell.angle_alpha   90.00
_cell.angle_beta   90.00
_cell.angle_gamma   90.00
#
_symmetry.space_group_name_H-M   'P 1'
#
loop_
_entity.id
_entity.type
_entity.pdbx_description
1 polymer ?
#
loop_
_entity_poly.entity_id
_entity_poly.type
_entity_poly.pdbx_seq_one_letter_code
_entity_poly.pdbx_strand_id
1 'polypeptide(L)'
;MNSRTNNVTDRKLIVSVVLRAVKDYLDGNNPTKIHRLKSKGQDHELSQLEKNCKSAKFWLYEEKNTDYIFSFEKCCDVIAISPERLRRGLRQLIKTNFSPPKNGIRAHVKIMN
;
A
#
# COMPACT_ATOMS: atom_id res chain seq x y z
N MET A 1 35.80 -7.83 -10.98
CA MET A 1 34.57 -8.17 -10.22
C MET A 1 33.39 -7.42 -10.83
N ASN A 2 32.28 -8.12 -11.03
CA ASN A 2 31.27 -7.79 -12.03
C ASN A 2 30.24 -6.78 -11.50
N SER A 3 30.60 -5.49 -11.49
CA SER A 3 29.80 -4.39 -10.91
C SER A 3 28.39 -4.24 -11.54
N ARG A 4 28.22 -4.62 -12.83
CA ARG A 4 26.92 -4.52 -13.52
C ARG A 4 25.87 -5.52 -13.04
N THR A 5 26.26 -6.74 -12.65
CA THR A 5 25.31 -7.76 -12.16
C THR A 5 24.84 -7.48 -10.74
N ASN A 6 25.68 -6.86 -9.90
CA ASN A 6 25.31 -6.49 -8.53
C ASN A 6 24.19 -5.43 -8.53
N ASN A 7 24.31 -4.41 -9.41
CA ASN A 7 23.30 -3.36 -9.56
C ASN A 7 21.90 -3.88 -9.95
N VAL A 8 21.81 -4.97 -10.73
CA VAL A 8 20.51 -5.54 -11.14
C VAL A 8 19.84 -6.27 -9.97
N THR A 9 20.60 -7.01 -9.18
CA THR A 9 20.09 -7.73 -8.01
C THR A 9 19.63 -6.76 -6.93
N ASP A 10 20.44 -5.73 -6.64
CA ASP A 10 20.12 -4.73 -5.64
C ASP A 10 18.85 -3.94 -6.02
N ARG A 11 18.73 -3.55 -7.29
CA ARG A 11 17.51 -2.90 -7.78
C ARG A 11 16.28 -3.79 -7.65
N LYS A 12 16.38 -5.09 -7.94
CA LYS A 12 15.25 -6.05 -7.77
C LYS A 12 14.85 -6.21 -6.30
N LEU A 13 15.81 -6.24 -5.39
CA LEU A 13 15.55 -6.28 -3.95
C LEU A 13 14.82 -5.01 -3.50
N ILE A 14 15.29 -3.83 -3.91
CA ILE A 14 14.66 -2.55 -3.58
C ILE A 14 13.23 -2.47 -4.14
N VAL A 15 13.02 -2.88 -5.40
CA VAL A 15 11.68 -2.98 -5.99
C VAL A 15 10.78 -3.88 -5.13
N SER A 16 11.29 -5.02 -4.68
CA SER A 16 10.52 -5.96 -3.84
C SER A 16 10.14 -5.35 -2.49
N VAL A 17 11.06 -4.61 -1.86
CA VAL A 17 10.80 -3.88 -0.60
C VAL A 17 9.71 -2.83 -0.80
N VAL A 18 9.83 -1.99 -1.84
CA VAL A 18 8.84 -0.96 -2.16
C VAL A 18 7.47 -1.58 -2.45
N LEU A 19 7.42 -2.64 -3.26
CA LEU A 19 6.17 -3.34 -3.59
C LEU A 19 5.52 -3.96 -2.36
N ARG A 20 6.32 -4.49 -1.42
CA ARG A 20 5.79 -5.04 -0.17
C ARG A 20 5.14 -3.97 0.69
N ALA A 21 5.80 -2.83 0.90
CA ALA A 21 5.23 -1.71 1.65
C ALA A 21 3.96 -1.18 0.98
N VAL A 22 3.97 -1.02 -0.35
CA VAL A 22 2.78 -0.64 -1.13
C VAL A 22 1.63 -1.61 -0.91
N LYS A 23 1.89 -2.91 -1.02
CA LYS A 23 0.87 -3.95 -0.84
C LYS A 23 0.31 -3.94 0.58
N ASP A 24 1.16 -3.89 1.60
CA ASP A 24 0.74 -3.89 3.00
C ASP A 24 -0.11 -2.65 3.33
N TYR A 25 0.25 -1.49 2.76
CA TYR A 25 -0.56 -0.27 2.88
C TYR A 25 -1.92 -0.41 2.17
N LEU A 26 -1.96 -0.93 0.95
CA LEU A 26 -3.23 -1.13 0.21
C LEU A 26 -4.13 -2.17 0.90
N ASP A 27 -3.55 -3.29 1.34
CA ASP A 27 -4.27 -4.36 2.01
C ASP A 27 -4.92 -3.89 3.31
N GLY A 28 -4.22 -3.08 4.11
CA GLY A 28 -4.77 -2.52 5.34
C GLY A 28 -5.78 -1.39 5.14
N ASN A 29 -5.92 -0.88 3.91
CA ASN A 29 -6.98 0.04 3.53
C ASN A 29 -8.10 -0.64 2.75
N ASN A 30 -8.05 -1.96 2.53
CA ASN A 30 -9.04 -2.70 1.78
C ASN A 30 -10.19 -3.19 2.69
N PRO A 31 -11.39 -2.58 2.63
CA PRO A 31 -12.51 -2.93 3.51
C PRO A 31 -13.00 -4.36 3.29
N THR A 32 -12.98 -4.87 2.05
CA THR A 32 -13.39 -6.24 1.73
C THR A 32 -12.47 -7.25 2.41
N LYS A 33 -11.15 -7.00 2.41
CA LYS A 33 -10.17 -7.87 3.07
C LYS A 33 -10.36 -7.86 4.58
N ILE A 34 -10.52 -6.68 5.17
CA ILE A 34 -10.75 -6.50 6.61
C ILE A 34 -12.04 -7.21 7.03
N HIS A 35 -13.14 -6.98 6.30
CA HIS A 35 -14.43 -7.61 6.58
C HIS A 35 -14.34 -9.13 6.51
N ARG A 36 -13.65 -9.69 5.51
CA ARG A 36 -13.46 -11.13 5.37
C ARG A 36 -12.67 -11.75 6.52
N LEU A 37 -11.63 -11.07 7.02
CA LEU A 37 -10.86 -11.55 8.16
C LEU A 37 -11.71 -11.54 9.44
N LYS A 38 -12.46 -10.45 9.67
CA LYS A 38 -13.40 -10.33 10.80
C LYS A 38 -14.48 -11.41 10.76
N SER A 39 -15.11 -11.63 9.59
CA SER A 39 -16.18 -12.63 9.45
C SER A 39 -15.71 -14.07 9.66
N LYS A 40 -14.39 -14.33 9.53
CA LYS A 40 -13.78 -15.64 9.74
C LYS A 40 -13.17 -15.82 11.14
N GLY A 41 -13.24 -14.80 12.01
CA GLY A 41 -12.60 -14.84 13.33
C GLY A 41 -11.07 -14.91 13.27
N GLN A 42 -10.45 -14.40 12.20
CA GLN A 42 -9.00 -14.41 11.99
C GLN A 42 -8.33 -13.20 12.67
N ASP A 43 -8.44 -13.13 14.00
CA ASP A 43 -8.01 -11.97 14.79
C ASP A 43 -6.48 -11.76 14.75
N HIS A 44 -5.71 -12.85 14.70
CA HIS A 44 -4.26 -12.77 14.57
C HIS A 44 -3.83 -12.14 13.24
N GLU A 45 -4.40 -12.61 12.14
CA GLU A 45 -4.11 -12.09 10.80
C GLU A 45 -4.61 -10.65 10.63
N LEU A 46 -5.72 -10.29 11.27
CA LEU A 46 -6.21 -8.92 11.31
C LEU A 46 -5.23 -8.01 12.07
N SER A 47 -4.75 -8.43 13.26
CA SER A 47 -3.75 -7.67 14.01
C SER A 47 -2.44 -7.51 13.23
N GLN A 48 -1.99 -8.57 12.53
CA GLN A 48 -0.80 -8.50 11.70
C GLN A 48 -0.99 -7.56 10.51
N LEU A 49 -2.17 -7.58 9.87
CA LEU A 49 -2.51 -6.67 8.79
C LEU A 49 -2.47 -5.21 9.24
N GLU A 50 -3.04 -4.89 10.41
CA GLU A 50 -3.04 -3.54 10.97
C GLU A 50 -1.61 -3.06 11.30
N LYS A 51 -0.79 -3.91 11.90
CA LYS A 51 0.62 -3.62 12.19
C LYS A 51 1.41 -3.34 10.91
N ASN A 52 1.26 -4.20 9.90
CA ASN A 52 1.95 -4.04 8.61
C ASN A 52 1.51 -2.75 7.90
N CYS A 53 0.20 -2.46 7.88
CA CYS A 53 -0.33 -1.23 7.29
C CYS A 53 0.22 0.02 7.99
N LYS A 54 0.27 0.02 9.33
CA LYS A 54 0.82 1.15 10.11
C LYS A 54 2.31 1.35 9.81
N SER A 55 3.09 0.28 9.81
CA SER A 55 4.52 0.33 9.48
C SER A 55 4.76 0.82 8.05
N ALA A 56 4.01 0.30 7.08
CA ALA A 56 4.09 0.73 5.69
C ALA A 56 3.70 2.20 5.51
N LYS A 57 2.63 2.65 6.17
CA LYS A 57 2.23 4.07 6.15
C LYS A 57 3.33 4.96 6.70
N PHE A 58 3.91 4.59 7.83
CA PHE A 58 4.99 5.34 8.46
C PHE A 58 6.19 5.49 7.51
N TRP A 59 6.68 4.36 6.97
CA TRP A 59 7.80 4.35 6.01
C TRP A 59 7.51 5.16 4.74
N LEU A 60 6.31 5.01 4.18
CA LEU A 60 5.93 5.69 2.93
C LEU A 60 5.75 7.20 3.09
N TYR A 61 5.39 7.73 4.26
CA TYR A 61 4.94 9.13 4.38
C TYR A 61 5.64 9.97 5.45
N GLU A 62 6.11 9.35 6.53
CA GLU A 62 6.54 10.06 7.74
C GLU A 62 8.07 10.06 7.88
N GLU A 63 8.77 9.16 7.19
CA GLU A 63 10.19 8.93 7.38
C GLU A 63 11.07 9.73 6.41
N LYS A 64 11.22 11.04 6.65
CA LYS A 64 12.11 11.87 5.82
C LYS A 64 13.61 11.76 6.17
N ASN A 65 13.97 11.28 7.37
CA ASN A 65 15.35 11.31 7.89
C ASN A 65 15.54 10.31 9.05
N THR A 66 15.55 9.00 8.81
CA THR A 66 15.94 8.03 9.85
C THR A 66 17.01 7.08 9.34
N ASP A 67 17.75 6.52 10.30
CA ASP A 67 18.84 5.56 10.12
C ASP A 67 18.36 4.15 9.70
N TYR A 68 17.15 4.02 9.14
CA TYR A 68 16.79 2.79 8.43
C TYR A 68 17.76 2.58 7.27
N ILE A 69 18.21 1.33 7.07
CA ILE A 69 19.26 0.98 6.08
C ILE A 69 18.97 1.62 4.71
N PHE A 70 17.70 1.74 4.32
CA PHE A 70 17.26 2.58 3.20
C PHE A 70 15.91 3.27 3.50
N SER A 71 15.89 4.61 3.45
CA SER A 71 14.65 5.39 3.47
C SER A 71 13.83 5.17 2.19
N PHE A 72 12.53 5.45 2.26
CA PHE A 72 11.65 5.35 1.08
C PHE A 72 12.14 6.24 -0.08
N GLU A 73 12.60 7.45 0.22
CA GLU A 73 13.19 8.38 -0.74
C GLU A 73 14.43 7.80 -1.42
N LYS A 74 15.35 7.20 -0.66
CA LYS A 74 16.54 6.53 -1.20
C LYS A 74 16.17 5.34 -2.09
N CYS A 75 15.20 4.53 -1.65
CA CYS A 75 14.69 3.41 -2.46
C CYS A 75 14.08 3.89 -3.79
N CYS A 76 13.33 4.99 -3.76
CA CYS A 76 12.73 5.62 -4.93
C CYS A 76 13.77 6.13 -5.93
N ASP A 77 14.86 6.73 -5.43
CA ASP A 77 15.99 7.19 -6.24
C ASP A 77 16.65 6.03 -7.00
N VAL A 78 16.97 4.93 -6.30
CA VAL A 78 17.61 3.75 -6.92
C VAL A 78 16.75 3.11 -8.02
N ILE A 79 15.42 3.13 -7.87
CA ILE A 79 14.52 2.57 -8.89
C ILE A 79 14.07 3.59 -9.94
N ALA A 80 14.53 4.85 -9.83
CA ALA A 80 14.20 5.98 -10.70
C ALA A 80 12.70 6.31 -10.75
N ILE A 81 12.04 6.37 -9.58
CA ILE A 81 10.63 6.75 -9.43
C ILE A 81 10.52 7.93 -8.46
N SER A 82 9.69 8.93 -8.76
CA SER A 82 9.40 10.00 -7.79
C SER A 82 8.59 9.46 -6.60
N PRO A 83 9.02 9.70 -5.36
CA PRO A 83 8.27 9.30 -4.17
C PRO A 83 6.89 9.96 -4.11
N GLU A 84 6.76 11.21 -4.55
CA GLU A 84 5.49 11.95 -4.64
C GLU A 84 4.54 11.30 -5.63
N ARG A 85 5.04 10.83 -6.79
CA ARG A 85 4.23 10.14 -7.79
C ARG A 85 3.61 8.86 -7.20
N LEU A 86 4.41 8.09 -6.46
CA LEU A 86 3.93 6.87 -5.82
C LEU A 86 2.91 7.18 -4.71
N ARG A 87 3.23 8.14 -3.82
CA ARG A 87 2.31 8.61 -2.76
C ARG A 87 0.97 9.09 -3.33
N ARG A 88 0.99 9.88 -4.41
CA ARG A 88 -0.23 10.35 -5.08
C ARG A 88 -1.03 9.20 -5.66
N GLY A 89 -0.37 8.27 -6.35
CA GLY A 89 -1.00 7.07 -6.91
C GLY A 89 -1.69 6.23 -5.84
N LEU A 90 -1.03 5.99 -4.69
CA LEU A 90 -1.61 5.26 -3.57
C LEU A 90 -2.86 5.94 -3.00
N ARG A 91 -2.80 7.26 -2.73
CA ARG A 91 -3.97 8.00 -2.24
C ARG A 91 -5.13 7.91 -3.21
N GLN A 92 -4.87 8.03 -4.51
CA GLN A 92 -5.90 7.92 -5.54
C GLN A 92 -6.50 6.52 -5.61
N LEU A 93 -5.67 5.46 -5.54
CA LEU A 93 -6.14 4.08 -5.53
C LEU A 93 -7.04 3.80 -4.33
N ILE A 94 -6.64 4.23 -3.13
CA ILE A 94 -7.45 4.07 -1.92
C ILE A 94 -8.77 4.85 -2.04
N LYS A 95 -8.70 6.11 -2.50
CA LYS A 95 -9.90 6.93 -2.69
C LYS A 95 -10.88 6.34 -3.70
N THR A 96 -10.38 5.74 -4.78
CA THR A 96 -11.20 5.23 -5.87
C THR A 96 -11.78 3.84 -5.56
N ASN A 97 -11.01 2.96 -4.91
CA ASN A 97 -11.39 1.56 -4.73
C ASN A 97 -11.93 1.25 -3.34
N PHE A 98 -11.58 2.04 -2.32
CA PHE A 98 -11.84 1.69 -0.92
C PHE A 98 -12.62 2.76 -0.15
N SER A 99 -12.84 3.95 -0.73
CA SER A 99 -13.78 4.88 -0.13
C SER A 99 -15.21 4.36 -0.31
N PRO A 100 -16.03 4.33 0.75
CA PRO A 100 -17.43 4.03 0.58
C PRO A 100 -18.04 5.05 -0.38
N PRO A 101 -18.95 4.65 -1.28
CA PRO A 101 -19.71 5.62 -2.06
C PRO A 101 -20.37 6.58 -1.08
N LYS A 102 -20.19 7.89 -1.29
CA LYS A 102 -20.99 8.90 -0.59
C LYS A 102 -22.45 8.60 -0.96
N ASN A 103 -23.22 8.04 -0.04
CA ASN A 103 -24.62 7.64 -0.26
C ASN A 103 -25.42 8.75 -0.95
N GLY A 104 -26.18 8.42 -2.01
CA GLY A 104 -27.01 9.42 -2.66
C GLY A 104 -27.75 9.08 -3.95
N ILE A 105 -27.94 7.82 -4.37
CA ILE A 105 -28.99 7.50 -5.35
C ILE A 105 -29.77 6.27 -4.85
N ARG A 106 -30.88 6.58 -4.20
CA ARG A 106 -32.01 5.68 -4.01
C ARG A 106 -32.49 5.30 -5.40
N ALA A 107 -32.04 4.18 -5.95
CA ALA A 107 -32.59 3.64 -7.19
C ALA A 107 -33.98 3.05 -6.90
N HIS A 108 -34.95 3.96 -6.70
CA HIS A 108 -36.35 3.69 -7.00
C HIS A 108 -36.45 3.59 -8.52
N VAL A 109 -36.35 2.38 -9.07
CA VAL A 109 -36.91 2.09 -10.39
C VAL A 109 -37.67 0.78 -10.29
N LYS A 110 -38.93 0.95 -9.89
CA LYS A 110 -40.13 0.39 -10.52
C LYS A 110 -40.01 -1.08 -10.96
N ILE A 111 -40.48 -1.98 -10.09
CA ILE A 111 -41.13 -3.21 -10.53
C ILE A 111 -42.29 -2.75 -11.44
N MET A 112 -42.19 -2.98 -12.74
CA MET A 112 -43.33 -2.96 -13.64
C MET A 112 -43.76 -4.41 -13.83
N ASN A 113 -45.06 -4.62 -13.59
CA ASN A 113 -45.81 -5.86 -13.76
C ASN A 113 -45.52 -6.58 -15.08
#